data_AF-A0A1G8CU68-F1
#
_entry.id   AF-A0A1G8CU68-F1
#
_cell.length_a   1.000
_cell.length_b   1.000
_cell.length_c   1.000
_cell.angle_alpha   90.00
_cell.angle_beta   90.00
_cell.angle_gamma   90.00
#
_symmetry.space_group_name_H-M   'P 1'
#
loop_
_entity.id
_entity.type
_entity.pdbx_description
1 polymer ?
#
loop_
_entity_poly.entity_id
_entity_poly.type
_entity_poly.pdbx_seq_one_letter_code
_entity_poly.pdbx_strand_id
1 'polypeptide(L)'
;MIARLFGRGERAVASAVATLTAPEPFPARAQRQLDALSVTNRAAGADLEPAAYSQLRRTEDLLRPVILDAVEHPILPEREFAIETMLTDLIPSTVTAYCRIPERDRQPGSAASASLLTQLGMLSTSATEIAENIKTDAVTALQANAILLQQRLR
;
A
#
# COMPACT_ATOMS: atom_id res chain seq x y z
N MET A 1 57.81 24.15 -13.22
CA MET A 1 56.49 23.92 -13.86
C MET A 1 56.04 22.53 -13.45
N ILE A 2 54.77 22.36 -13.05
CA ILE A 2 54.14 21.11 -12.54
C ILE A 2 54.24 20.91 -11.02
N ALA A 3 53.38 21.60 -10.25
CA ALA A 3 52.87 21.15 -8.95
C ALA A 3 51.76 22.10 -8.46
N ARG A 4 50.63 22.21 -9.19
CA ARG A 4 49.46 22.97 -8.69
C ARG A 4 48.14 22.68 -9.41
N LEU A 5 47.88 21.43 -9.83
CA LEU A 5 46.66 21.09 -10.59
C LEU A 5 45.67 20.13 -9.91
N PHE A 6 45.94 19.60 -8.71
CA PHE A 6 45.08 18.58 -8.08
C PHE A 6 44.65 18.91 -6.64
N GLY A 7 44.55 20.20 -6.27
CA GLY A 7 44.22 20.63 -4.91
C GLY A 7 42.76 21.05 -4.66
N ARG A 8 41.82 20.77 -5.57
CA ARG A 8 40.43 21.25 -5.46
C ARG A 8 39.41 20.19 -5.91
N GLY A 9 39.49 19.00 -5.31
CA GLY A 9 38.54 17.90 -5.57
C GLY A 9 37.79 17.42 -4.33
N GLU A 10 38.46 17.27 -3.18
CA GLU A 10 37.86 16.54 -2.05
C GLU A 10 36.76 17.30 -1.30
N ARG A 11 36.83 18.64 -1.23
CA ARG A 11 35.76 19.44 -0.58
C ARG A 11 34.47 19.51 -1.38
N ALA A 12 34.53 19.33 -2.70
CA ALA A 12 33.35 19.38 -3.56
C ALA A 12 32.60 18.03 -3.59
N VAL A 13 33.33 16.91 -3.49
CA VAL A 13 32.69 15.58 -3.44
C VAL A 13 31.98 15.36 -2.11
N ALA A 14 32.55 15.85 -0.99
CA ALA A 14 31.89 15.76 0.32
C ALA A 14 30.61 16.62 0.43
N SER A 15 30.52 17.72 -0.32
CA SER A 15 29.33 18.59 -0.36
C SER A 15 28.28 18.16 -1.39
N ALA A 16 28.63 17.26 -2.33
CA ALA A 16 27.72 16.73 -3.34
C ALA A 16 26.98 15.47 -2.89
N VAL A 17 27.24 14.96 -1.68
CA VAL A 17 26.28 14.17 -0.92
C VAL A 17 25.23 15.13 -0.35
N ALA A 18 24.60 15.89 -1.26
CA ALA A 18 23.40 16.63 -0.97
C ALA A 18 22.43 15.62 -0.36
N THR A 19 22.12 15.84 0.91
CA THR A 19 21.00 15.31 1.67
C THR A 19 20.14 14.35 0.84
N LEU A 20 20.52 13.07 0.78
CA LEU A 20 19.58 12.03 0.38
C LEU A 20 18.51 12.07 1.46
N THR A 21 17.43 12.81 1.20
CA THR A 21 16.25 12.84 2.07
C THR A 21 15.90 11.39 2.30
N ALA A 22 15.89 10.96 3.56
CA ALA A 22 15.53 9.59 3.91
C ALA A 22 14.21 9.26 3.17
N PRO A 23 14.09 8.06 2.58
CA PRO A 23 12.86 7.67 1.90
C PRO A 23 11.71 7.88 2.88
N GLU A 24 10.66 8.55 2.41
CA GLU A 24 9.49 8.83 3.23
C GLU A 24 8.97 7.54 3.87
N PRO A 25 8.64 7.51 5.17
CA PRO A 25 8.22 6.27 5.83
C PRO A 25 6.95 5.69 5.20
N PHE A 26 6.84 4.35 5.19
CA PHE A 26 5.71 3.63 4.58
C PHE A 26 4.32 4.15 5.00
N PRO A 27 4.01 4.34 6.30
CA PRO A 27 2.67 4.79 6.69
C PRO A 27 2.26 6.11 6.06
N ALA A 28 3.21 7.06 5.90
CA ALA A 28 2.95 8.34 5.26
C ALA A 28 2.69 8.18 3.75
N ARG A 29 3.52 7.38 3.05
CA ARG A 29 3.32 7.10 1.63
C ARG A 29 1.99 6.40 1.37
N ALA A 30 1.71 5.33 2.12
CA ALA A 30 0.51 4.52 2.00
C ALA A 30 -0.76 5.31 2.33
N GLN A 31 -0.73 6.19 3.35
CA GLN A 31 -1.86 7.05 3.67
C GLN A 31 -2.20 8.00 2.51
N ARG A 32 -1.19 8.63 1.89
CA ARG A 32 -1.43 9.48 0.71
C ARG A 32 -1.95 8.69 -0.48
N GLN A 33 -1.43 7.49 -0.71
CA GLN A 33 -1.90 6.60 -1.78
C GLN A 33 -3.36 6.17 -1.55
N LEU A 34 -3.72 5.83 -0.30
CA LEU A 34 -5.09 5.50 0.07
C LEU A 34 -6.03 6.69 -0.14
N ASP A 35 -5.61 7.91 0.24
CA ASP A 35 -6.44 9.10 0.04
C ASP A 35 -6.60 9.45 -1.46
N ALA A 36 -5.54 9.27 -2.26
CA ALA A 36 -5.61 9.40 -3.71
C ALA A 36 -6.53 8.36 -4.35
N LEU A 37 -6.48 7.11 -3.87
CA LEU A 37 -7.39 6.04 -4.28
C LEU A 37 -8.84 6.39 -3.93
N SER A 38 -9.12 6.86 -2.70
CA SER A 38 -10.46 7.28 -2.29
C SER A 38 -11.01 8.39 -3.18
N VAL A 39 -10.18 9.37 -3.58
CA VAL A 39 -10.58 10.44 -4.51
C VAL A 39 -10.93 9.85 -5.89
N THR A 40 -10.10 8.95 -6.40
CA THR A 40 -10.30 8.31 -7.69
C THR A 40 -11.56 7.44 -7.71
N ASN A 41 -11.79 6.66 -6.66
CA ASN A 41 -12.97 5.82 -6.51
C ASN A 41 -14.27 6.65 -6.40
N ARG A 42 -14.22 7.80 -5.73
CA ARG A 42 -15.37 8.74 -5.71
C ARG A 42 -15.66 9.33 -7.08
N ALA A 43 -14.62 9.69 -7.84
CA ALA A 43 -14.79 10.21 -9.20
C ALA A 43 -15.40 9.15 -10.15
N ALA A 44 -14.99 7.89 -10.00
CA ALA A 44 -15.56 6.76 -10.73
C ALA A 44 -16.95 6.33 -10.20
N GLY A 45 -17.42 6.84 -9.06
CA GLY A 45 -18.63 6.36 -8.40
C GLY A 45 -19.91 6.48 -9.25
N ALA A 46 -19.97 7.45 -10.17
CA ALA A 46 -21.10 7.59 -11.11
C ALA A 46 -21.14 6.47 -12.17
N ASP A 47 -20.00 5.86 -12.45
CA ASP A 47 -19.79 4.82 -13.46
C ASP A 47 -19.85 3.41 -12.86
N LEU A 48 -19.89 3.29 -11.53
CA LEU A 48 -19.86 2.02 -10.81
C LEU A 48 -21.24 1.65 -10.29
N GLU A 49 -21.56 0.37 -10.33
CA GLU A 49 -22.74 -0.11 -9.62
C GLU A 49 -22.55 -0.01 -8.09
N PRO A 50 -23.63 0.16 -7.31
CA PRO A 50 -23.54 0.34 -5.86
C PRO A 50 -22.78 -0.76 -5.12
N ALA A 51 -22.90 -2.01 -5.57
CA ALA A 51 -22.19 -3.15 -4.98
C ALA A 51 -20.66 -3.02 -5.14
N ALA A 52 -20.20 -2.64 -6.33
CA ALA A 52 -18.78 -2.46 -6.61
C ALA A 52 -18.21 -1.29 -5.80
N TYR A 53 -18.94 -0.16 -5.76
CA TYR A 53 -18.54 1.00 -4.96
C TYR A 53 -18.47 0.67 -3.45
N SER A 54 -19.46 -0.07 -2.94
CA SER A 54 -19.46 -0.52 -1.54
C SER A 54 -18.27 -1.43 -1.23
N GLN A 55 -17.87 -2.28 -2.18
CA GLN A 55 -16.77 -3.20 -1.99
C GLN A 55 -15.42 -2.50 -1.98
N LEU A 56 -15.21 -1.52 -2.87
CA LEU A 56 -14.04 -0.64 -2.85
C LEU A 56 -13.90 0.05 -1.50
N ARG A 57 -14.99 0.64 -1.00
CA ARG A 57 -14.99 1.34 0.27
C ARG A 57 -14.66 0.41 1.44
N ARG A 58 -15.21 -0.81 1.43
CA ARG A 58 -14.86 -1.84 2.42
C ARG A 58 -13.37 -2.17 2.40
N THR A 59 -12.76 -2.29 1.22
CA THR A 59 -11.31 -2.53 1.11
C THR A 59 -10.51 -1.35 1.66
N GLU A 60 -10.90 -0.10 1.36
CA GLU A 60 -10.26 1.09 1.93
C GLU A 60 -10.39 1.12 3.48
N ASP A 61 -11.57 0.81 4.00
CA ASP A 61 -11.85 0.77 5.44
C ASP A 61 -11.07 -0.35 6.15
N LEU A 62 -10.73 -1.44 5.46
CA LEU A 62 -9.87 -2.52 5.98
C LEU A 62 -8.39 -2.12 6.01
N LEU A 63 -7.90 -1.43 4.98
CA LEU A 63 -6.49 -1.07 4.87
C LEU A 63 -6.12 0.12 5.76
N ARG A 64 -7.03 1.07 5.97
CA ARG A 64 -6.81 2.26 6.80
C ARG A 64 -6.29 1.95 8.22
N PRO A 65 -6.92 1.08 9.03
CA PRO A 65 -6.42 0.77 10.36
C PRO A 65 -5.05 0.08 10.33
N VAL A 66 -4.76 -0.75 9.31
CA VAL A 66 -3.46 -1.41 9.15
C VAL A 66 -2.35 -0.38 8.90
N ILE A 67 -2.61 0.60 8.02
CA ILE A 67 -1.66 1.68 7.72
C ILE A 67 -1.43 2.56 8.95
N LEU A 68 -2.48 2.86 9.71
CA LEU A 68 -2.38 3.65 10.94
C LEU A 68 -1.58 2.92 12.04
N ASP A 69 -1.82 1.63 12.22
CA ASP A 69 -1.11 0.81 13.21
C ASP A 69 0.39 0.69 12.86
N ALA A 70 0.72 0.68 11.57
CA ALA A 70 2.10 0.61 11.08
C ALA A 70 2.97 1.83 11.46
N VAL A 71 2.38 2.91 11.99
CA VAL A 71 3.13 4.06 12.55
C VAL A 71 3.90 3.66 13.81
N GLU A 72 3.25 2.90 14.70
CA GLU A 72 3.81 2.48 15.99
C GLU A 72 4.40 1.07 15.90
N HIS A 73 3.87 0.24 15.00
CA HIS A 73 4.24 -1.17 14.82
C HIS A 73 4.71 -1.42 13.38
N PRO A 74 5.99 -1.18 13.06
CA PRO A 74 6.51 -1.40 11.72
C PRO A 74 6.22 -2.82 11.22
N ILE A 75 5.73 -2.92 9.99
CA ILE A 75 5.40 -4.19 9.35
C ILE A 75 6.55 -4.65 8.45
N LEU A 76 6.49 -5.92 8.00
CA LEU A 76 7.50 -6.46 7.12
C LEU A 76 7.47 -5.78 5.73
N PRO A 77 8.62 -5.58 5.06
CA PRO A 77 8.70 -4.93 3.75
C PRO A 77 7.81 -5.56 2.67
N GLU A 78 7.62 -6.89 2.72
CA GLU A 78 6.75 -7.60 1.78
C GLU A 78 5.28 -7.20 1.95
N ARG A 79 4.87 -6.86 3.18
CA ARG A 79 3.53 -6.36 3.49
C ARG A 79 3.37 -4.91 3.04
N GLU A 80 4.40 -4.09 3.23
CA GLU A 80 4.43 -2.73 2.68
C GLU A 80 4.22 -2.75 1.17
N PHE A 81 5.02 -3.55 0.46
CA PHE A 81 4.93 -3.69 -0.99
C PHE A 81 3.56 -4.19 -1.46
N ALA A 82 2.98 -5.18 -0.78
CA ALA A 82 1.68 -5.71 -1.13
C ALA A 82 0.58 -4.64 -0.99
N ILE A 83 0.59 -3.88 0.11
CA ILE A 83 -0.36 -2.79 0.35
C ILE A 83 -0.19 -1.69 -0.70
N GLU A 84 1.05 -1.23 -0.93
CA GLU A 84 1.32 -0.17 -1.92
C GLU A 84 0.86 -0.63 -3.33
N THR A 85 1.17 -1.86 -3.73
CA THR A 85 0.76 -2.41 -5.04
C THR A 85 -0.77 -2.46 -5.19
N MET A 86 -1.50 -2.83 -4.14
CA MET A 86 -2.97 -2.80 -4.17
C MET A 86 -3.50 -1.37 -4.35
N LEU A 87 -2.92 -0.40 -3.64
CA LEU A 87 -3.37 0.99 -3.65
C LEU A 87 -3.02 1.72 -4.96
N THR A 88 -1.86 1.46 -5.55
CA THR A 88 -1.36 2.22 -6.70
C THR A 88 -1.60 1.55 -8.04
N ASP A 89 -1.78 0.23 -8.08
CA ASP A 89 -1.92 -0.51 -9.34
C ASP A 89 -3.18 -1.36 -9.37
N LEU A 90 -3.29 -2.39 -8.52
CA LEU A 90 -4.32 -3.42 -8.71
C LEU A 90 -5.75 -2.87 -8.65
N ILE A 91 -6.09 -2.10 -7.60
CA ILE A 91 -7.43 -1.51 -7.48
C ILE A 91 -7.66 -0.45 -8.58
N PRO A 92 -6.78 0.56 -8.77
CA PRO A 92 -6.95 1.55 -9.83
C PRO A 92 -7.09 0.94 -11.23
N SER A 93 -6.26 -0.04 -11.56
CA SER A 93 -6.24 -0.70 -12.87
C SER A 93 -7.52 -1.48 -13.12
N THR A 94 -8.04 -2.21 -12.12
CA THR A 94 -9.33 -2.91 -12.21
C THR A 94 -10.49 -1.93 -12.45
N VAL A 95 -10.57 -0.84 -11.67
CA VAL A 95 -11.63 0.18 -11.82
C VAL A 95 -11.52 0.88 -13.18
N THR A 96 -10.31 1.27 -13.58
CA THR A 96 -10.06 1.93 -14.87
C THR A 96 -10.42 1.03 -16.04
N ALA A 97 -10.08 -0.26 -15.98
CA ALA A 97 -10.42 -1.23 -17.02
C ALA A 97 -11.94 -1.36 -17.18
N TYR A 98 -12.67 -1.43 -16.06
CA TYR A 98 -14.13 -1.44 -16.10
C TYR A 98 -14.69 -0.15 -16.68
N CYS A 99 -14.19 1.02 -16.28
CA CYS A 99 -14.70 2.31 -16.76
C CYS A 99 -14.46 2.54 -18.27
N ARG A 100 -13.55 1.79 -18.89
CA ARG A 100 -13.32 1.82 -20.35
C ARG A 100 -14.35 1.01 -21.14
N ILE A 101 -15.14 0.17 -20.49
CA ILE A 101 -16.19 -0.61 -21.13
C ILE A 101 -17.35 0.31 -21.51
N PRO A 102 -17.99 0.16 -22.69
CA PRO A 102 -19.16 0.96 -23.05
C PRO A 102 -20.26 0.87 -21.99
N GLU A 103 -20.91 1.99 -21.67
CA GLU A 103 -21.94 2.09 -20.63
C GLU A 103 -23.10 1.08 -20.79
N ARG A 104 -23.48 0.78 -22.03
CA ARG A 104 -24.50 -0.24 -22.34
C ARG A 104 -24.15 -1.64 -21.82
N ASP A 105 -22.86 -1.94 -21.68
CA ASP A 105 -22.33 -3.24 -21.29
C ASP A 105 -21.96 -3.27 -19.79
N ARG A 106 -22.02 -2.12 -19.09
CA ARG A 106 -21.72 -1.94 -17.66
C ARG A 106 -22.97 -1.95 -16.76
N GLN A 107 -24.12 -2.37 -17.29
CA GLN A 107 -25.35 -2.39 -16.52
C GLN A 107 -25.27 -3.37 -15.34
N PRO A 108 -25.96 -3.09 -14.22
CA PRO A 108 -26.00 -4.00 -13.08
C PRO A 108 -26.41 -5.42 -13.50
N GLY A 109 -25.66 -6.41 -13.03
CA GLY A 109 -25.86 -7.81 -13.41
C GLY A 109 -25.30 -8.22 -14.79
N SER A 110 -24.66 -7.32 -15.53
CA SER A 110 -23.95 -7.68 -16.76
C SER A 110 -22.71 -8.54 -16.46
N ALA A 111 -22.17 -9.19 -17.49
CA ALA A 111 -20.92 -9.94 -17.38
C ALA A 111 -19.74 -9.06 -16.94
N ALA A 112 -19.69 -7.80 -17.41
CA ALA A 112 -18.67 -6.84 -17.00
C ALA A 112 -18.78 -6.51 -15.51
N SER A 113 -20.02 -6.30 -15.03
CA SER A 113 -20.29 -6.03 -13.61
C SER A 113 -19.93 -7.20 -12.72
N ALA A 114 -20.34 -8.41 -13.09
CA ALA A 114 -20.00 -9.64 -12.38
C ALA A 114 -18.47 -9.87 -12.31
N SER A 115 -17.76 -9.60 -13.42
CA SER A 115 -16.29 -9.69 -13.45
C SER A 115 -15.64 -8.68 -12.53
N LEU A 116 -16.11 -7.42 -12.53
CA LEU A 116 -15.61 -6.38 -11.63
C LEU A 116 -15.80 -6.79 -10.16
N LEU A 117 -17.01 -7.19 -9.77
CA LEU A 117 -17.30 -7.61 -8.39
C LEU A 117 -16.43 -8.80 -7.96
N THR A 118 -16.18 -9.74 -8.86
CA THR A 118 -15.30 -10.88 -8.60
C THR A 118 -13.87 -10.42 -8.35
N GLN A 119 -13.33 -9.55 -9.20
CA GLN A 119 -11.98 -9.01 -9.06
C GLN A 119 -11.82 -8.20 -7.77
N LEU A 120 -12.75 -7.29 -7.50
CA LEU A 120 -12.77 -6.53 -6.24
C LEU A 120 -12.92 -7.45 -5.03
N GLY A 121 -13.59 -8.60 -5.19
CA GLY A 121 -13.77 -9.59 -4.13
C GLY A 121 -12.46 -10.26 -3.77
N MET A 122 -11.73 -10.71 -4.79
CA MET A 122 -10.40 -11.27 -4.60
C MET A 122 -9.45 -10.26 -3.96
N LEU A 123 -9.47 -9.00 -4.40
CA LEU A 123 -8.66 -7.94 -3.80
C LEU A 123 -9.06 -7.70 -2.33
N SER A 124 -10.35 -7.60 -2.01
CA SER A 124 -10.80 -7.44 -0.63
C SER A 124 -10.41 -8.62 0.28
N THR A 125 -10.45 -9.84 -0.25
CA THR A 125 -9.98 -11.04 0.47
C THR A 125 -8.48 -10.94 0.72
N SER A 126 -7.69 -10.57 -0.29
CA SER A 126 -6.25 -10.40 -0.14
C SER A 126 -5.88 -9.31 0.88
N ALA A 127 -6.59 -8.17 0.89
CA ALA A 127 -6.42 -7.14 1.92
C ALA A 127 -6.69 -7.68 3.33
N THR A 128 -7.73 -8.51 3.48
CA THR A 128 -8.07 -9.14 4.76
C THR A 128 -6.97 -10.10 5.20
N GLU A 129 -6.47 -10.94 4.29
CA GLU A 129 -5.38 -11.87 4.57
C GLU A 129 -4.09 -11.14 4.97
N ILE A 130 -3.75 -10.03 4.30
CA ILE A 130 -2.61 -9.19 4.67
C ILE A 130 -2.78 -8.67 6.11
N ALA A 131 -3.96 -8.14 6.44
CA ALA A 131 -4.25 -7.60 7.77
C ALA A 131 -4.14 -8.69 8.87
N GLU A 132 -4.67 -9.89 8.62
CA GLU A 132 -4.59 -11.00 9.57
C GLU A 132 -3.17 -11.55 9.72
N ASN A 133 -2.40 -11.59 8.62
CA ASN A 133 -1.00 -12.00 8.67
C ASN A 133 -0.15 -11.03 9.49
N ILE A 134 -0.35 -9.71 9.33
CA ILE A 134 0.36 -8.70 10.14
C ILE A 134 0.11 -8.91 11.64
N LYS A 135 -1.14 -9.16 12.04
CA LYS A 135 -1.48 -9.48 13.44
C LYS A 135 -0.78 -10.76 13.90
N THR A 136 -0.77 -11.79 13.07
CA THR A 136 -0.14 -13.09 13.36
C THR A 136 1.37 -12.94 13.54
N ASP A 137 2.02 -12.15 12.69
CA ASP A 137 3.45 -11.85 12.75
C ASP A 137 3.79 -11.12 14.07
N ALA A 138 2.98 -10.14 14.47
CA ALA A 138 3.14 -9.41 15.72
C ALA A 138 2.99 -10.32 16.96
N VAL A 139 1.97 -11.18 17.00
CA VAL A 139 1.77 -12.15 18.09
C VAL A 139 2.95 -13.13 18.18
N THR A 140 3.43 -13.62 17.03
CA THR A 140 4.56 -14.55 16.97
C THR A 140 5.83 -13.89 17.51
N ALA A 141 6.09 -12.63 17.16
CA ALA A 141 7.23 -11.87 17.67
C ALA A 141 7.14 -11.66 19.20
N LEU A 142 5.96 -11.35 19.73
CA LEU A 142 5.75 -11.22 21.17
C LEU A 142 6.01 -12.53 21.92
N GLN A 143 5.54 -13.65 21.38
CA GLN A 143 5.78 -14.98 21.96
C GLN A 143 7.28 -15.33 21.97
N ALA A 144 7.98 -15.08 20.86
CA ALA A 144 9.42 -15.30 20.78
C ALA A 144 10.20 -14.48 21.82
N ASN A 145 9.84 -13.20 21.98
CA ASN A 145 10.45 -12.32 22.98
C ASN A 145 10.17 -12.80 24.41
N ALA A 146 8.94 -13.25 24.71
CA ALA A 146 8.60 -13.80 26.02
C ALA A 146 9.43 -15.05 26.37
N ILE A 147 9.62 -15.97 25.42
CA ILE A 147 10.44 -17.17 25.61
C ILE A 147 11.90 -16.78 25.89
N LEU A 148 12.46 -15.83 25.14
CA LEU A 148 13.83 -15.37 25.35
C LEU A 148 14.01 -14.77 26.74
N LEU A 149 13.06 -13.95 27.21
CA LEU A 149 13.07 -13.39 28.55
C LEU A 149 13.03 -14.48 29.63
N GLN A 150 12.18 -15.50 29.46
CA GLN A 150 12.11 -16.64 30.38
C GLN A 150 13.42 -17.45 30.43
N GLN A 151 14.10 -17.59 29.29
CA GLN A 151 15.39 -18.30 29.22
C GLN A 151 16.53 -17.51 29.89
N ARG A 152 16.51 -16.17 29.84
CA ARG A 152 17.55 -15.32 30.45
C ARG A 152 17.38 -15.09 31.95
N LEU A 153 16.21 -15.39 32.50
CA LEU A 153 15.92 -15.32 33.94
C LEU A 153 16.20 -16.65 34.69
N ARG A 154 16.70 -17.66 33.98
CA ARG A 154 17.20 -18.93 34.53
C ARG A 154 18.71 -18.95 34.54
#